data_AF-A0A922W565-F1
#
_entry.id   AF-A0A922W565-F1
#
_cell.length_a   1.000
_cell.length_b   1.000
_cell.length_c   1.000
_cell.angle_alpha   90.00
_cell.angle_beta   90.00
_cell.angle_gamma   90.00
#
_symmetry.space_group_name_H-M   'P 1'
#
loop_
_entity.id
_entity.type
_entity.pdbx_description
1 polymer ?
#
loop_
_entity_poly.entity_id
_entity_poly.type
_entity_poly.pdbx_seq_one_letter_code
_entity_poly.pdbx_strand_id
1 'polypeptide(L)'
;MRGEILTFDAATRMVAIRGDDGNRYLFPATAVHSGLTPRRGQRVDFTPTENGQPGEIFILQSGESGAVSTQGGFDLGRVISRTFASIRDNWLLLLVASLVLVGLPSTLAAVGQTLVWSQESTTAGFLFVTLGTLLYFIGFYMLQGTAVKAVVNGFNGKKTDLGVALDVGVRMFFPLLGLGILAGLGMALGFILLIVPGVILAVLWSVAAPAIVIEKRGVFDSFQRSRDLTRGYRWNVFGLLVIYILLAWILEAAIGAVSFATGGAFAGGDGPNLWINILGGPVVNVLSAVIATAGVASLYYELRTVKEGAGPESLASVFD
;
A
#
# COMPACT_ATOMS: atom_id res chain seq x y z
N MET A 1 19.15 4.76 -37.78
CA MET A 1 18.75 3.37 -38.10
C MET A 1 19.26 2.49 -36.99
N ARG A 2 18.46 1.52 -36.54
CA ARG A 2 18.87 0.64 -35.43
C ARG A 2 19.48 -0.65 -35.96
N GLY A 3 20.41 -1.21 -35.20
CA GLY A 3 21.04 -2.47 -35.52
C GLY A 3 21.77 -3.10 -34.35
N GLU A 4 22.48 -4.18 -34.62
CA GLU A 4 23.26 -4.95 -33.66
C GLU A 4 24.71 -5.13 -34.13
N ILE A 5 25.69 -4.94 -33.24
CA ILE A 5 27.10 -5.18 -33.54
C ILE A 5 27.35 -6.68 -33.72
N LEU A 6 27.73 -7.10 -34.93
CA LEU A 6 28.05 -8.49 -35.26
C LEU A 6 29.47 -8.86 -34.84
N THR A 7 30.43 -7.97 -35.07
CA THR A 7 31.83 -8.19 -34.71
C THR A 7 32.56 -6.85 -34.61
N PHE A 8 33.59 -6.83 -33.77
CA PHE A 8 34.58 -5.78 -33.69
C PHE A 8 35.94 -6.41 -33.94
N ASP A 9 36.62 -5.97 -34.99
CA ASP A 9 37.97 -6.42 -35.30
C ASP A 9 38.98 -5.38 -34.79
N ALA A 10 39.72 -5.76 -33.76
CA ALA A 10 40.71 -4.90 -33.12
C ALA A 10 41.94 -4.65 -34.01
N ALA A 11 42.24 -5.53 -34.97
CA ALA A 11 43.38 -5.38 -35.87
C ALA A 11 43.07 -4.39 -37.01
N THR A 12 41.86 -4.43 -37.56
CA THR A 12 41.44 -3.54 -38.67
C THR A 12 40.68 -2.29 -38.20
N ARG A 13 40.33 -2.21 -36.90
CA ARG A 13 39.53 -1.13 -36.30
C ARG A 13 38.20 -0.90 -37.02
N MET A 14 37.55 -1.99 -37.44
CA MET A 14 36.24 -1.95 -38.11
C MET A 14 35.16 -2.58 -37.23
N VAL A 15 33.97 -1.99 -37.26
CA VAL A 15 32.75 -2.46 -36.60
C VAL A 15 31.77 -2.89 -37.69
N ALA A 16 31.31 -4.14 -37.63
CA ALA A 16 30.25 -4.62 -38.51
C ALA A 16 28.91 -4.60 -37.75
N ILE A 17 27.90 -3.94 -38.30
CA ILE A 17 26.55 -3.81 -37.74
C ILE A 17 25.56 -4.49 -38.68
N ARG A 18 24.62 -5.26 -38.12
CA ARG A 18 23.42 -5.71 -38.82
C ARG A 18 22.31 -4.71 -38.53
N GLY A 19 21.82 -4.02 -39.56
CA GLY A 19 20.63 -3.18 -39.42
C GLY A 19 19.38 -4.02 -39.20
N ASP A 20 18.38 -3.42 -38.54
CA ASP A 20 17.04 -4.01 -38.39
C ASP A 20 16.32 -4.19 -39.74
N ASP A 21 16.85 -3.58 -40.81
CA ASP A 21 16.46 -3.77 -42.21
C ASP A 21 17.04 -5.06 -42.85
N GLY A 22 17.88 -5.79 -42.11
CA GLY A 22 18.53 -7.02 -42.55
C GLY A 22 19.85 -6.82 -43.30
N ASN A 23 20.22 -5.58 -43.64
CA ASN A 23 21.46 -5.27 -44.33
C ASN A 23 22.65 -5.19 -43.37
N ARG A 24 23.86 -5.35 -43.90
CA ARG A 24 25.11 -5.25 -43.13
C ARG A 24 25.83 -3.95 -43.47
N TYR A 25 26.27 -3.27 -42.44
CA TYR A 25 26.99 -2.01 -42.53
C TYR A 25 28.36 -2.15 -41.86
N LEU A 26 29.37 -1.52 -42.45
CA LEU A 26 30.75 -1.53 -41.97
C LEU A 26 31.18 -0.10 -41.69
N PHE A 27 31.66 0.14 -40.48
CA PHE A 27 32.10 1.47 -40.04
C PHE A 27 33.47 1.40 -39.38
N PRO A 28 34.29 2.45 -39.49
CA PRO A 28 35.51 2.57 -38.71
C PRO A 28 35.18 2.79 -37.22
N ALA A 29 35.99 2.24 -36.33
CA ALA A 29 35.81 2.34 -34.88
C ALA A 29 35.81 3.80 -34.36
N THR A 30 36.41 4.73 -35.11
CA THR A 30 36.40 6.17 -34.82
C THR A 30 35.03 6.83 -34.97
N ALA A 31 34.07 6.16 -35.61
CA ALA A 31 32.70 6.66 -35.77
C ALA A 31 31.83 6.45 -34.51
N VAL A 32 32.31 5.69 -33.52
CA VAL A 32 31.60 5.39 -32.27
C VAL A 32 31.75 6.54 -31.29
N HIS A 33 30.66 7.29 -31.07
CA HIS A 33 30.67 8.51 -30.25
C HIS A 33 30.35 8.27 -28.76
N SER A 34 30.12 7.03 -28.34
CA SER A 34 29.59 6.71 -27.01
C SER A 34 30.62 6.57 -25.88
N GLY A 35 31.92 6.79 -26.12
CA GLY A 35 33.00 6.61 -25.11
C GLY A 35 33.15 5.18 -24.55
N LEU A 36 32.26 4.27 -24.92
CA LEU A 36 32.18 2.87 -24.53
C LEU A 36 32.85 1.99 -25.58
N THR A 37 33.56 0.94 -25.15
CA THR A 37 34.16 -0.04 -26.07
C THR A 37 33.07 -0.89 -26.73
N PRO A 38 32.98 -0.93 -28.07
CA PRO A 38 31.99 -1.73 -28.78
C PRO A 38 32.15 -3.23 -28.47
N ARG A 39 31.05 -3.91 -28.15
CA ARG A 39 30.99 -5.35 -27.93
C ARG A 39 29.97 -6.00 -28.86
N ARG A 40 30.27 -7.22 -29.30
CA ARG A 40 29.34 -8.05 -30.07
C ARG A 40 28.01 -8.21 -29.31
N GLY A 41 26.88 -8.05 -29.99
CA GLY A 41 25.54 -8.16 -29.42
C GLY A 41 24.95 -6.85 -28.88
N GLN A 42 25.71 -5.74 -28.89
CA GLN A 42 25.18 -4.45 -28.47
C GLN A 42 24.26 -3.85 -29.53
N ARG A 43 23.13 -3.30 -29.07
CA ARG A 43 22.21 -2.51 -29.91
C ARG A 43 22.82 -1.13 -30.13
N VAL A 44 22.71 -0.64 -31.36
CA VAL A 44 23.28 0.65 -31.78
C VAL A 44 22.25 1.41 -32.60
N ASP A 45 22.28 2.74 -32.49
CA ASP A 45 21.66 3.63 -33.48
C ASP A 45 22.78 4.20 -34.35
N PHE A 46 22.60 4.17 -35.66
CA PHE A 46 23.58 4.61 -36.65
C PHE A 46 22.91 5.28 -37.83
N THR A 47 23.56 6.27 -38.43
CA THR A 47 23.05 6.95 -39.64
C THR A 47 23.76 6.39 -40.87
N PRO A 48 23.07 5.70 -41.81
CA PRO A 48 23.69 5.24 -43.04
C PRO A 48 23.93 6.42 -43.99
N THR A 49 25.19 6.65 -44.38
CA THR A 49 25.57 7.66 -45.38
C THR A 49 25.83 7.00 -46.73
N GLU A 50 25.31 7.56 -47.82
CA GLU A 50 25.29 6.93 -49.16
C GLU A 50 26.68 6.68 -49.79
N ASN A 51 27.76 7.28 -49.27
CA ASN A 51 29.08 7.29 -49.93
C ASN A 51 30.25 6.75 -49.08
N GLY A 52 29.99 5.88 -48.10
CA GLY A 52 31.07 5.20 -47.36
C GLY A 52 31.92 6.10 -46.45
N GLN A 53 31.46 7.32 -46.16
CA GLN A 53 31.99 8.17 -45.09
C GLN A 53 31.27 7.88 -43.77
N PRO A 54 31.95 8.00 -42.62
CA PRO A 54 31.43 7.51 -41.34
C PRO A 54 30.22 8.31 -40.87
N GLY A 55 29.05 7.69 -40.86
CA GLY A 55 27.92 8.16 -40.07
C GLY A 55 28.16 7.88 -38.59
N GLU A 56 27.59 8.71 -37.72
CA GLU A 56 27.75 8.58 -36.26
C GLU A 56 27.08 7.28 -35.76
N ILE A 57 27.79 6.55 -34.89
CA ILE A 57 27.27 5.38 -34.17
C ILE A 57 27.13 5.73 -32.70
N PHE A 58 25.91 5.62 -32.18
CA PHE A 58 25.62 5.69 -30.76
C PHE A 58 25.35 4.29 -30.24
N ILE A 59 26.21 3.78 -29.35
CA ILE A 59 25.92 2.55 -28.61
C ILE A 59 24.77 2.85 -27.68
N LEU A 60 23.63 2.19 -27.91
CA LEU A 60 22.55 2.19 -26.94
C LEU A 60 23.09 1.40 -25.76
N GLN A 61 23.31 2.06 -24.62
CA GLN A 61 23.55 1.34 -23.38
C GLN A 61 22.41 0.34 -23.24
N SER A 62 22.73 -0.95 -23.32
CA SER A 62 21.96 -1.92 -22.58
C SER A 62 22.02 -1.38 -21.15
N GLY A 63 20.95 -0.72 -20.71
CA GLY A 63 20.76 -0.47 -19.29
C GLY A 63 21.14 -1.75 -18.61
N GLU A 64 22.09 -1.64 -17.67
CA GLU A 64 22.72 -2.78 -17.02
C GLU A 64 21.72 -3.91 -16.93
N SER A 65 22.06 -5.05 -17.50
CA SER A 65 21.42 -6.30 -17.13
C SER A 65 21.80 -6.64 -15.68
N GLY A 66 21.59 -5.71 -14.74
CA GLY A 66 21.00 -6.08 -13.48
C GLY A 66 19.72 -6.81 -13.86
N ALA A 67 19.64 -8.06 -13.42
CA ALA A 67 18.57 -8.99 -13.73
C ALA A 67 17.31 -8.25 -14.16
N VAL A 68 16.87 -8.48 -15.41
CA VAL A 68 15.46 -8.37 -15.74
C VAL A 68 14.79 -9.40 -14.81
N SER A 69 14.59 -8.98 -13.56
CA SER A 69 13.55 -9.51 -12.72
C SER A 69 12.32 -9.36 -13.59
N THR A 70 11.78 -10.51 -13.97
CA THR A 70 10.49 -10.68 -14.63
C THR A 70 9.65 -9.42 -14.53
N GLN A 71 9.35 -8.84 -15.68
CA GLN A 71 8.28 -7.86 -15.88
C GLN A 71 7.16 -8.03 -14.84
N GLY A 72 6.93 -6.99 -14.04
CA GLY A 72 5.64 -6.74 -13.38
C GLY A 72 5.07 -7.85 -12.48
N GLY A 73 5.89 -8.58 -11.73
CA GLY A 73 5.37 -9.44 -10.66
C GLY A 73 4.87 -8.60 -9.48
N PHE A 74 3.76 -9.02 -8.86
CA PHE A 74 3.35 -8.47 -7.55
C PHE A 74 4.46 -8.72 -6.53
N ASP A 75 4.99 -7.65 -5.94
CA ASP A 75 6.06 -7.73 -4.95
C ASP A 75 5.53 -7.32 -3.56
N LEU A 76 5.49 -8.29 -2.66
CA LEU A 76 5.07 -8.11 -1.28
C LEU A 76 5.97 -7.12 -0.52
N GLY A 77 7.28 -7.19 -0.74
CA GLY A 77 8.26 -6.30 -0.13
C GLY A 77 8.05 -4.86 -0.57
N ARG A 78 7.67 -4.65 -1.83
CA ARG A 78 7.30 -3.32 -2.35
C ARG A 78 6.06 -2.76 -1.69
N VAL A 79 5.02 -3.58 -1.45
CA VAL A 79 3.81 -3.13 -0.74
C VAL A 79 4.15 -2.70 0.69
N ILE A 80 4.93 -3.50 1.40
CA ILE A 80 5.35 -3.20 2.77
C ILE A 80 6.20 -1.92 2.80
N SER A 81 7.20 -1.80 1.91
CA SER A 81 8.03 -0.60 1.79
C SER A 81 7.21 0.65 1.49
N ARG A 82 6.22 0.57 0.61
CA ARG A 82 5.30 1.68 0.31
C ARG A 82 4.41 2.04 1.49
N THR A 83 4.00 1.04 2.27
CA THR A 83 3.22 1.26 3.50
C THR A 83 4.03 2.10 4.48
N PHE A 84 5.27 1.69 4.77
CA PHE A 84 6.15 2.43 5.67
C PHE A 84 6.56 3.80 5.12
N ALA A 85 6.82 3.91 3.82
CA ALA A 85 7.10 5.20 3.17
C ALA A 85 5.90 6.14 3.30
N SER A 86 4.69 5.66 3.02
CA SER A 86 3.47 6.46 3.16
C SER A 86 3.22 6.90 4.59
N ILE A 87 3.48 6.03 5.57
CA ILE A 87 3.38 6.39 6.99
C ILE A 87 4.40 7.47 7.30
N ARG A 88 5.65 7.33 6.84
CA ARG A 88 6.73 8.32 7.08
C ARG A 88 6.42 9.68 6.47
N ASP A 89 5.91 9.70 5.24
CA ASP A 89 5.68 10.95 4.49
C ASP A 89 4.54 11.79 5.09
N ASN A 90 3.56 11.15 5.72
CA ASN A 90 2.40 11.80 6.32
C ASN A 90 2.24 11.46 7.81
N TRP A 91 3.33 11.16 8.52
CA TRP A 91 3.28 10.56 9.86
C TRP A 91 2.50 11.42 10.85
N LEU A 92 2.71 12.74 10.82
CA LEU A 92 2.04 13.65 11.75
C LEU A 92 0.53 13.74 11.46
N LEU A 93 0.15 13.82 10.19
CA LEU A 93 -1.27 13.83 9.80
C LEU A 93 -1.95 12.52 10.20
N LEU A 94 -1.34 11.39 9.87
CA LEU A 94 -1.89 10.08 10.19
C LEU A 94 -1.96 9.85 11.70
N LEU A 95 -0.95 10.28 12.46
CA LEU A 95 -0.92 10.17 13.91
C LEU A 95 -1.97 11.07 14.58
N VAL A 96 -2.09 12.33 14.16
CA VAL A 96 -3.11 13.24 14.72
C VAL A 96 -4.51 12.77 14.35
N ALA A 97 -4.75 12.40 13.09
CA ALA A 97 -6.04 11.90 12.64
C ALA A 97 -6.42 10.61 13.36
N SER A 98 -5.50 9.65 13.49
CA SER A 98 -5.78 8.40 14.22
C SER A 98 -5.95 8.62 15.71
N LEU A 99 -5.18 9.51 16.34
CA LEU A 99 -5.36 9.85 17.75
C LEU A 99 -6.74 10.46 18.01
N VAL A 100 -7.19 11.40 17.17
CA VAL A 100 -8.48 12.07 17.35
C VAL A 100 -9.65 11.16 16.99
N LEU A 101 -9.58 10.48 15.84
CA LEU A 101 -10.69 9.69 15.31
C LEU A 101 -10.81 8.30 15.97
N VAL A 102 -9.69 7.73 16.43
CA VAL A 102 -9.67 6.35 16.95
C VAL A 102 -9.17 6.31 18.39
N GLY A 103 -8.10 7.04 18.71
CA GLY A 103 -7.51 7.09 20.04
C GLY A 103 -8.46 7.63 21.11
N LEU A 104 -8.96 8.85 20.96
CA LEU A 104 -9.85 9.47 21.96
C LEU A 104 -11.17 8.69 22.16
N PRO A 105 -11.84 8.19 21.10
CA PRO A 105 -13.01 7.34 21.31
C PRO A 105 -12.70 6.01 22.00
N SER A 106 -11.56 5.39 21.68
CA SER A 106 -11.17 4.14 22.32
C SER A 106 -10.72 4.34 23.76
N THR A 107 -10.09 5.47 24.13
CA THR A 107 -9.81 5.79 25.55
C THR A 107 -11.11 6.01 26.31
N LEU A 108 -12.09 6.71 25.73
CA LEU A 108 -13.41 6.87 26.35
C LEU A 108 -14.10 5.52 26.60
N ALA A 109 -14.05 4.62 25.61
CA ALA A 109 -14.57 3.27 25.77
C ALA A 109 -13.79 2.47 26.83
N ALA A 110 -12.47 2.60 26.88
CA ALA A 110 -11.62 1.94 27.87
C ALA A 110 -11.90 2.42 29.31
N VAL A 111 -12.09 3.73 29.50
CA VAL A 111 -12.53 4.28 30.80
C VAL A 111 -13.89 3.70 31.18
N GLY A 112 -14.83 3.64 30.24
CA GLY A 112 -16.14 3.03 30.48
C GLY A 112 -16.04 1.56 30.89
N GLN A 113 -15.18 0.77 30.23
CA GLN A 113 -14.94 -0.62 30.60
C GLN A 113 -14.38 -0.72 32.02
N THR A 114 -13.37 0.08 32.34
CA THR A 114 -12.79 0.11 33.68
C THR A 114 -13.84 0.38 34.76
N LEU A 115 -14.75 1.36 34.55
CA LEU A 115 -15.83 1.68 35.50
C LEU A 115 -16.83 0.52 35.70
N VAL A 116 -17.11 -0.25 34.64
CA VAL A 116 -17.96 -1.46 34.74
C VAL A 116 -17.24 -2.57 35.49
N TRP A 117 -15.97 -2.82 35.15
CA TRP A 117 -15.16 -3.88 35.74
C TRP A 117 -14.83 -3.64 37.21
N SER A 118 -14.51 -2.41 37.59
CA SER A 118 -14.22 -2.01 38.98
C SER A 118 -15.48 -1.94 39.86
N GLN A 119 -16.67 -2.08 39.26
CA GLN A 119 -17.97 -1.92 39.92
C GLN A 119 -18.17 -0.53 40.58
N GLU A 120 -17.37 0.48 40.23
CA GLU A 120 -17.52 1.84 40.76
C GLU A 120 -18.82 2.50 40.27
N SER A 121 -19.13 2.37 38.98
CA SER A 121 -20.35 2.92 38.40
C SER A 121 -20.73 2.20 37.12
N THR A 122 -21.61 1.21 37.25
CA THR A 122 -22.09 0.40 36.14
C THR A 122 -22.82 1.25 35.08
N THR A 123 -23.70 2.17 35.49
CA THR A 123 -24.46 3.02 34.57
C THR A 123 -23.55 3.97 33.78
N ALA A 124 -22.65 4.69 34.46
CA ALA A 124 -21.72 5.60 33.78
C ALA A 124 -20.75 4.83 32.88
N GLY A 125 -20.28 3.67 33.35
CA GLY A 125 -19.44 2.77 32.58
C GLY A 125 -20.09 2.37 31.25
N PHE A 126 -21.33 1.86 31.28
CA PHE A 126 -22.04 1.50 30.05
C PHE A 126 -22.26 2.69 29.10
N LEU A 127 -22.54 3.89 29.62
CA LEU A 127 -22.67 5.09 28.79
C LEU A 127 -21.37 5.43 28.08
N PHE A 128 -20.24 5.39 28.78
CA PHE A 128 -18.91 5.68 28.21
C PHE A 128 -18.47 4.60 27.21
N VAL A 129 -18.72 3.32 27.49
CA VAL A 129 -18.47 2.23 26.53
C VAL A 129 -19.29 2.45 25.27
N THR A 130 -20.59 2.71 25.40
CA THR A 130 -21.49 2.88 24.26
C THR A 130 -21.07 4.08 23.42
N LEU A 131 -20.89 5.25 24.05
CA LEU A 131 -20.50 6.47 23.36
C LEU A 131 -19.12 6.34 22.72
N GLY A 132 -18.13 5.84 23.45
CA GLY A 132 -16.77 5.64 22.95
C GLY A 132 -16.73 4.66 21.78
N THR A 133 -17.51 3.57 21.83
CA THR A 133 -17.60 2.60 20.74
C THR A 133 -18.27 3.19 19.50
N LEU A 134 -19.37 3.93 19.65
CA LEU A 134 -20.02 4.60 18.52
C LEU A 134 -19.10 5.62 17.85
N LEU A 135 -18.42 6.45 18.65
CA LEU A 135 -17.45 7.43 18.15
C LEU A 135 -16.26 6.74 17.49
N TYR A 136 -15.79 5.61 18.04
CA TYR A 136 -14.71 4.81 17.47
C TYR A 136 -15.10 4.28 16.10
N PHE A 137 -16.31 3.73 15.94
CA PHE A 137 -16.77 3.24 14.65
C PHE A 137 -16.84 4.37 13.61
N ILE A 138 -17.38 5.53 14.01
CA ILE A 138 -17.45 6.70 13.13
C ILE A 138 -16.04 7.11 12.69
N GLY A 139 -15.15 7.31 13.65
CA GLY A 139 -13.79 7.76 13.38
C GLY A 139 -12.95 6.72 12.64
N PHE A 140 -13.17 5.43 12.84
CA PHE A 140 -12.50 4.36 12.09
C PHE A 140 -12.78 4.46 10.59
N TYR A 141 -14.05 4.61 10.18
CA TYR A 141 -14.41 4.75 8.77
C TYR A 141 -13.95 6.09 8.18
N MET A 142 -14.01 7.18 8.96
CA MET A 142 -13.46 8.47 8.54
C MET A 142 -11.95 8.40 8.32
N LEU A 143 -11.22 7.74 9.23
CA LEU A 143 -9.78 7.56 9.15
C LEU A 143 -9.38 6.77 7.91
N GLN A 144 -10.16 5.75 7.50
CA GLN A 144 -9.90 5.05 6.24
C GLN A 144 -9.89 6.01 5.04
N GLY A 145 -10.91 6.88 4.93
CA GLY A 145 -10.98 7.86 3.84
C GLY A 145 -9.84 8.89 3.90
N THR A 146 -9.57 9.42 5.09
CA THR A 146 -8.46 10.37 5.35
C THR A 146 -7.10 9.77 5.00
N ALA A 147 -6.84 8.55 5.44
CA ALA A 147 -5.57 7.87 5.23
C ALA A 147 -5.35 7.55 3.75
N VAL A 148 -6.37 7.04 3.04
CA VAL A 148 -6.27 6.78 1.59
C VAL A 148 -5.93 8.07 0.84
N LYS A 149 -6.57 9.20 1.17
CA LYS A 149 -6.23 10.49 0.54
C LYS A 149 -4.79 10.92 0.81
N ALA A 150 -4.33 10.79 2.06
CA ALA A 150 -2.98 11.14 2.45
C ALA A 150 -1.93 10.26 1.75
N VAL A 151 -2.17 8.95 1.68
CA VAL A 151 -1.29 7.97 1.00
C VAL A 151 -1.17 8.31 -0.49
N VAL A 152 -2.31 8.53 -1.15
CA VAL A 152 -2.34 8.86 -2.59
C VAL A 152 -1.61 10.15 -2.90
N ASN A 153 -1.81 11.20 -2.10
CA ASN A 153 -1.10 12.45 -2.26
C ASN A 153 0.41 12.29 -1.99
N GLY A 154 0.79 11.48 -1.00
CA GLY A 154 2.18 11.14 -0.71
C GLY A 154 2.88 10.48 -1.88
N PHE A 155 2.24 9.51 -2.55
CA PHE A 155 2.77 8.90 -3.77
C PHE A 155 2.92 9.89 -4.94
N ASN A 156 2.20 11.00 -4.90
CA ASN A 156 2.30 12.08 -5.89
C ASN A 156 3.26 13.19 -5.48
N GLY A 157 4.02 13.01 -4.38
CA GLY A 157 4.93 14.03 -3.85
C GLY A 157 4.21 15.27 -3.29
N LYS A 158 2.88 15.21 -3.11
CA LYS A 158 2.07 16.32 -2.60
C LYS A 158 1.88 16.15 -1.09
N LYS A 159 2.13 17.22 -0.32
CA LYS A 159 1.75 17.25 1.10
C LYS A 159 0.24 17.40 1.23
N THR A 160 -0.35 16.65 2.14
CA THR A 160 -1.79 16.72 2.40
C THR A 160 -2.05 17.61 3.61
N ASP A 161 -2.95 18.57 3.47
CA ASP A 161 -3.47 19.33 4.61
C ASP A 161 -4.43 18.45 5.42
N LEU A 162 -4.34 18.52 6.76
CA LEU A 162 -5.17 17.73 7.67
C LEU A 162 -6.66 18.00 7.46
N GLY A 163 -7.07 19.26 7.27
CA GLY A 163 -8.46 19.64 7.06
C GLY A 163 -9.02 19.06 5.76
N VAL A 164 -8.23 19.08 4.68
CA VAL A 164 -8.61 18.49 3.39
C VAL A 164 -8.72 16.96 3.48
N ALA A 165 -7.81 16.31 4.19
CA ALA A 165 -7.87 14.86 4.40
C ALA A 165 -9.07 14.45 5.26
N LEU A 166 -9.39 15.23 6.29
CA LEU A 166 -10.55 15.01 7.14
C LEU A 166 -11.87 15.25 6.40
N ASP A 167 -11.96 16.27 5.54
CA ASP A 167 -13.14 16.51 4.69
C ASP A 167 -13.43 15.29 3.78
N VAL A 168 -12.38 14.70 3.17
CA VAL A 168 -12.54 13.44 2.43
C VAL A 168 -13.02 12.31 3.35
N GLY A 169 -12.48 12.21 4.56
CA GLY A 169 -12.93 11.23 5.56
C GLY A 169 -14.42 11.36 5.90
N VAL A 170 -14.90 12.59 6.14
CA VAL A 170 -16.32 12.89 6.41
C VAL A 170 -17.20 12.53 5.22
N ARG A 171 -16.82 12.96 4.01
CA ARG A 171 -17.60 12.70 2.79
C ARG A 171 -17.69 11.22 2.45
N MET A 172 -16.60 10.49 2.69
CA MET A 172 -16.51 9.05 2.42
C MET A 172 -17.08 8.19 3.55
N PHE A 173 -17.52 8.79 4.67
CA PHE A 173 -18.07 8.06 5.81
C PHE A 173 -19.21 7.12 5.41
N PHE A 174 -20.29 7.63 4.78
CA PHE A 174 -21.44 6.80 4.42
C PHE A 174 -21.13 5.72 3.36
N PRO A 175 -20.39 6.03 2.26
CA PRO A 175 -19.94 5.00 1.33
C PRO A 175 -19.11 3.89 1.98
N LEU A 176 -18.14 4.26 2.84
CA LEU A 176 -17.29 3.29 3.53
C LEU A 176 -18.03 2.52 4.61
N LEU A 177 -19.01 3.14 5.28
CA LEU A 177 -19.90 2.47 6.22
C LEU A 177 -20.76 1.42 5.49
N GLY A 178 -21.37 1.79 4.36
CA GLY A 178 -22.15 0.86 3.54
C GLY A 178 -21.29 -0.31 3.03
N LEU A 179 -20.06 -0.02 2.61
CA LEU A 179 -19.07 -1.05 2.26
C LEU A 179 -18.76 -1.95 3.45
N GLY A 180 -18.47 -1.39 4.62
CA GLY A 180 -18.14 -2.11 5.83
C GLY A 180 -19.26 -3.03 6.30
N ILE A 181 -20.52 -2.58 6.25
CA ILE A 181 -21.69 -3.39 6.59
C ILE A 181 -21.84 -4.55 5.62
N LEU A 182 -21.81 -4.31 4.31
CA LEU A 182 -21.99 -5.37 3.31
C LEU A 182 -20.82 -6.38 3.34
N ALA A 183 -19.59 -5.89 3.47
CA ALA A 183 -18.39 -6.73 3.59
C ALA A 183 -18.46 -7.56 4.87
N GLY A 184 -18.84 -6.93 5.99
CA GLY A 184 -18.99 -7.57 7.29
C GLY A 184 -20.03 -8.69 7.26
N LEU A 185 -21.22 -8.42 6.72
CA LEU A 185 -22.28 -9.44 6.57
C LEU A 185 -21.85 -10.59 5.66
N GLY A 186 -21.21 -10.28 4.53
CA GLY A 186 -20.71 -11.31 3.60
C GLY A 186 -19.63 -12.18 4.24
N MET A 187 -18.65 -11.57 4.92
CA MET A 187 -17.61 -12.30 5.63
C MET A 187 -18.18 -13.12 6.79
N ALA A 188 -19.10 -12.56 7.58
CA ALA A 188 -19.76 -13.27 8.68
C ALA A 188 -20.52 -14.50 8.19
N LEU A 189 -21.32 -14.37 7.13
CA LEU A 189 -21.98 -15.51 6.47
C LEU A 189 -20.97 -16.52 5.93
N GLY A 190 -19.88 -16.03 5.35
CA GLY A 190 -18.75 -16.86 4.92
C GLY A 190 -18.23 -17.72 6.07
N PHE A 191 -17.85 -17.09 7.18
CA PHE A 191 -17.34 -17.77 8.38
C PHE A 191 -18.35 -18.71 9.06
N ILE A 192 -19.65 -18.37 9.04
CA ILE A 192 -20.73 -19.23 9.54
C ILE A 192 -20.83 -20.51 8.71
N LEU A 193 -20.74 -20.41 7.39
CA LEU A 193 -20.80 -21.57 6.51
C LEU A 193 -19.53 -22.43 6.67
N LEU A 194 -18.33 -21.84 6.56
CA LEU A 194 -17.02 -22.47 6.78
C LEU A 194 -15.93 -21.37 6.92
N ILE A 195 -14.81 -21.64 7.60
CA ILE A 195 -13.72 -20.65 7.73
C ILE A 195 -13.16 -20.20 6.35
N VAL A 196 -13.04 -21.13 5.41
CA VAL A 196 -12.41 -20.89 4.09
C VAL A 196 -13.18 -19.86 3.25
N PRO A 197 -14.52 -19.95 3.06
CA PRO A 197 -15.30 -18.90 2.40
C PRO A 197 -15.13 -17.50 3.00
N GLY A 198 -15.10 -17.37 4.33
CA GLY A 198 -14.88 -16.07 4.98
C GLY A 198 -13.52 -15.45 4.62
N VAL A 199 -12.46 -16.26 4.66
CA VAL A 199 -11.11 -15.83 4.25
C VAL A 199 -11.05 -15.46 2.78
N ILE A 200 -11.70 -16.22 1.90
CA ILE A 200 -11.76 -15.91 0.47
C ILE A 200 -12.39 -14.53 0.27
N LEU A 201 -13.51 -14.24 0.92
CA LEU A 201 -14.17 -12.93 0.81
C LEU A 201 -13.29 -11.79 1.35
N ALA A 202 -12.59 -11.99 2.47
CA ALA A 202 -11.65 -11.02 3.02
C ALA A 202 -10.53 -10.67 2.01
N VAL A 203 -10.00 -11.67 1.31
CA VAL A 203 -8.99 -11.47 0.25
C VAL A 203 -9.58 -10.76 -0.96
N LEU A 204 -10.80 -11.13 -1.38
CA LEU A 204 -11.46 -10.54 -2.55
C LEU A 204 -11.83 -9.07 -2.34
N TRP A 205 -12.10 -8.66 -1.11
CA TRP A 205 -12.60 -7.34 -0.77
C TRP A 205 -11.57 -6.44 -0.06
N SER A 206 -10.34 -6.92 0.12
CA SER A 206 -9.28 -6.24 0.86
C SER A 206 -8.96 -4.81 0.37
N VAL A 207 -9.16 -4.53 -0.92
CA VAL A 207 -8.91 -3.23 -1.53
C VAL A 207 -10.17 -2.52 -2.03
N ALA A 208 -11.35 -2.89 -1.51
CA ALA A 208 -12.61 -2.25 -1.90
C ALA A 208 -12.73 -0.81 -1.38
N ALA A 209 -12.26 -0.52 -0.17
CA ALA A 209 -12.29 0.82 0.40
C ALA A 209 -11.48 1.84 -0.43
N PRO A 210 -10.21 1.56 -0.81
CA PRO A 210 -9.48 2.38 -1.76
C PRO A 210 -10.19 2.54 -3.11
N ALA A 211 -10.86 1.50 -3.62
CA ALA A 211 -11.60 1.63 -4.88
C ALA A 211 -12.77 2.63 -4.79
N ILE A 212 -13.46 2.72 -3.65
CA ILE A 212 -14.48 3.77 -3.41
C ILE A 212 -13.82 5.15 -3.37
N VAL A 213 -12.79 5.32 -2.54
CA VAL A 213 -12.21 6.64 -2.28
C VAL A 213 -11.46 7.18 -3.49
N ILE A 214 -10.76 6.32 -4.23
CA ILE A 214 -9.88 6.69 -5.33
C ILE A 214 -10.64 6.75 -6.65
N GLU A 215 -11.48 5.75 -6.94
CA GLU A 215 -12.21 5.70 -8.22
C GLU A 215 -13.62 6.28 -8.12
N LYS A 216 -14.01 6.82 -6.95
CA LYS A 216 -15.34 7.40 -6.68
C LYS A 216 -16.49 6.46 -7.09
N ARG A 217 -16.26 5.15 -7.01
CA ARG A 217 -17.23 4.12 -7.40
C ARG A 217 -18.30 3.90 -6.34
N GLY A 218 -19.46 3.43 -6.76
CA GLY A 218 -20.50 2.95 -5.86
C GLY A 218 -20.05 1.72 -5.05
N VAL A 219 -20.73 1.46 -3.94
CA VAL A 219 -20.35 0.40 -2.99
C VAL A 219 -20.30 -0.98 -3.67
N PHE A 220 -21.31 -1.36 -4.44
CA PHE A 220 -21.32 -2.66 -5.15
C PHE A 220 -20.24 -2.76 -6.24
N ASP A 221 -20.06 -1.69 -7.02
CA ASP A 221 -19.03 -1.65 -8.06
C ASP A 221 -17.61 -1.75 -7.49
N SER A 222 -17.41 -1.22 -6.28
CA SER A 222 -16.12 -1.30 -5.58
C SER A 222 -15.75 -2.73 -5.16
N PHE A 223 -16.73 -3.57 -4.81
CA PHE A 223 -16.49 -4.99 -4.53
C PHE A 223 -16.07 -5.75 -5.78
N GLN A 224 -16.76 -5.50 -6.90
CA GLN A 224 -16.39 -6.11 -8.18
C GLN A 224 -14.99 -5.66 -8.60
N ARG A 225 -14.71 -4.36 -8.48
CA ARG A 225 -13.39 -3.78 -8.76
C ARG A 225 -12.29 -4.41 -7.91
N SER A 226 -12.51 -4.55 -6.61
CA SER A 226 -11.55 -5.19 -5.69
C SER A 226 -11.29 -6.65 -6.06
N ARG A 227 -12.34 -7.40 -6.40
CA ARG A 227 -12.23 -8.79 -6.87
C ARG A 227 -11.43 -8.88 -8.18
N ASP A 228 -11.66 -7.95 -9.09
CA ASP A 228 -10.99 -7.90 -10.38
C ASP A 228 -9.51 -7.53 -10.21
N LEU A 229 -9.17 -6.62 -9.30
CA LEU A 229 -7.79 -6.25 -8.95
C LEU A 229 -7.03 -7.36 -8.22
N THR A 230 -7.69 -8.14 -7.36
CA THR A 230 -7.04 -9.24 -6.61
C THR A 230 -6.89 -10.53 -7.41
N ARG A 231 -7.59 -10.69 -8.55
CA ARG A 231 -7.51 -11.90 -9.40
C ARG A 231 -6.07 -12.23 -9.84
N GLY A 232 -5.61 -13.46 -9.64
CA GLY A 232 -4.24 -13.87 -10.01
C GLY A 232 -3.18 -13.60 -8.95
N TYR A 233 -3.45 -12.77 -7.94
CA TYR A 233 -2.52 -12.45 -6.84
C TYR A 233 -3.09 -12.77 -5.45
N ARG A 234 -4.16 -13.58 -5.38
CA ARG A 234 -4.90 -13.86 -4.14
C ARG A 234 -4.04 -14.46 -3.03
N TRP A 235 -3.06 -15.31 -3.37
CA TRP A 235 -2.13 -15.88 -2.39
C TRP A 235 -1.18 -14.84 -1.81
N ASN A 236 -0.69 -13.91 -2.62
CA ASN A 236 0.17 -12.83 -2.17
C ASN A 236 -0.62 -11.84 -1.29
N VAL A 237 -1.86 -11.50 -1.70
CA VAL A 237 -2.79 -10.69 -0.89
C VAL A 237 -3.08 -11.37 0.44
N PHE A 238 -3.40 -12.67 0.42
CA PHE A 238 -3.62 -13.46 1.62
C PHE A 238 -2.41 -13.44 2.56
N GLY A 239 -1.21 -13.71 2.03
CA GLY A 239 0.02 -13.65 2.80
C GLY A 239 0.27 -12.28 3.44
N LEU A 240 0.00 -11.19 2.71
CA LEU A 240 0.09 -9.84 3.27
C LEU A 240 -0.90 -9.60 4.41
N LEU A 241 -2.17 -10.00 4.24
CA LEU A 241 -3.20 -9.86 5.26
C LEU A 241 -2.83 -10.65 6.52
N VAL A 242 -2.30 -11.87 6.36
CA VAL A 242 -1.79 -12.67 7.49
C VAL A 242 -0.66 -11.95 8.20
N ILE A 243 0.30 -11.37 7.47
CA ILE A 243 1.39 -10.58 8.08
C ILE A 243 0.82 -9.40 8.89
N TYR A 244 -0.14 -8.66 8.35
CA TYR A 244 -0.76 -7.54 9.07
C TYR A 244 -1.53 -7.99 10.32
N ILE A 245 -2.26 -9.10 10.25
CA ILE A 245 -2.95 -9.68 11.40
C ILE A 245 -1.94 -10.12 12.47
N LEU A 246 -0.87 -10.82 12.07
CA LEU A 246 0.18 -11.24 13.00
C LEU A 246 0.87 -10.05 13.66
N LEU A 247 1.17 -8.99 12.92
CA LEU A 247 1.73 -7.76 13.47
C LEU A 247 0.79 -7.12 14.49
N ALA A 248 -0.51 -7.04 14.19
CA ALA A 248 -1.51 -6.52 15.13
C ALA A 248 -1.56 -7.40 16.40
N TRP A 249 -1.58 -8.72 16.26
CA TRP A 249 -1.55 -9.63 17.41
C TRP A 249 -0.28 -9.53 18.25
N ILE A 250 0.88 -9.31 17.63
CA ILE A 250 2.13 -9.08 18.35
C ILE A 250 2.06 -7.78 19.16
N LEU A 251 1.51 -6.71 18.59
CA LEU A 251 1.34 -5.43 19.30
C LEU A 251 0.39 -5.59 20.49
N GLU A 252 -0.75 -6.25 20.31
CA GLU A 252 -1.70 -6.56 21.38
C GLU A 252 -1.08 -7.46 22.46
N ALA A 253 -0.38 -8.52 22.07
CA ALA A 253 0.28 -9.42 22.99
C ALA A 253 1.39 -8.73 23.79
N ALA A 254 2.13 -7.80 23.20
CA ALA A 254 3.15 -7.01 23.89
C ALA A 254 2.52 -6.15 25.01
N ILE A 255 1.40 -5.50 24.74
CA ILE A 255 0.68 -4.72 25.76
C ILE A 255 0.04 -5.63 26.81
N GLY A 256 -0.52 -6.76 26.40
CA GLY A 256 -1.05 -7.77 27.31
C GLY A 256 0.03 -8.29 28.27
N ALA A 257 1.24 -8.54 27.76
CA ALA A 257 2.38 -8.97 28.56
C ALA A 257 2.85 -7.89 29.55
N VAL A 258 2.94 -6.63 29.12
CA VAL A 258 3.25 -5.50 30.01
C VAL A 258 2.19 -5.39 31.10
N SER A 259 0.91 -5.40 30.72
CA SER A 259 -0.23 -5.33 31.64
C SER A 259 -0.19 -6.47 32.65
N PHE A 260 0.11 -7.69 32.21
CA PHE A 260 0.25 -8.85 33.08
C PHE A 260 1.42 -8.70 34.07
N ALA A 261 2.60 -8.32 33.58
CA ALA A 261 3.81 -8.15 34.40
C ALA A 261 3.65 -7.04 35.46
N THR A 262 2.80 -6.05 35.23
CA THR A 262 2.53 -4.95 36.17
C THR A 262 1.29 -5.18 37.04
N GLY A 263 0.73 -6.40 37.07
CA GLY A 263 -0.39 -6.77 37.95
C GLY A 263 -1.77 -6.49 37.35
N GLY A 264 -1.96 -6.78 36.06
CA GLY A 264 -3.19 -6.50 35.30
C GLY A 264 -4.40 -7.35 35.69
N ALA A 265 -5.54 -7.09 35.03
CA ALA A 265 -6.87 -7.56 35.41
C ALA A 265 -7.02 -9.08 35.64
N PHE A 266 -6.19 -9.92 35.00
CA PHE A 266 -6.22 -11.39 35.18
C PHE A 266 -5.58 -11.88 36.50
N ALA A 267 -4.82 -11.04 37.20
CA ALA A 267 -4.11 -11.39 38.43
C ALA A 267 -4.84 -10.94 39.72
N GLY A 268 -6.07 -10.43 39.61
CA GLY A 268 -6.84 -9.91 40.77
C GLY A 268 -6.23 -8.66 41.41
N GLY A 269 -5.45 -7.88 40.64
CA GLY A 269 -4.71 -6.73 41.17
C GLY A 269 -5.52 -5.44 41.22
N ASP A 270 -5.79 -4.95 42.44
CA ASP A 270 -6.19 -3.56 42.74
C ASP A 270 -5.03 -2.54 42.54
N GLY A 271 -4.06 -2.87 41.69
CA GLY A 271 -2.79 -2.14 41.54
C GLY A 271 -2.86 -0.89 40.64
N PRO A 272 -1.78 -0.09 40.56
CA PRO A 272 -1.68 1.18 39.80
C PRO A 272 -1.72 1.03 38.26
N ASN A 273 -2.37 0.00 37.76
CA ASN A 273 -2.34 -0.48 36.38
C ASN A 273 -3.50 0.04 35.51
N LEU A 274 -4.34 0.91 36.07
CA LEU A 274 -5.47 1.53 35.36
C LEU A 274 -5.00 2.30 34.12
N TRP A 275 -3.87 3.01 34.22
CA TRP A 275 -3.35 3.80 33.11
C TRP A 275 -2.83 2.96 31.94
N ILE A 276 -2.28 1.76 32.21
CA ILE A 276 -1.83 0.85 31.15
C ILE A 276 -3.03 0.28 30.39
N ASN A 277 -4.12 -0.05 31.07
CA ASN A 277 -5.34 -0.52 30.40
C ASN A 277 -6.07 0.62 29.67
N ILE A 278 -6.14 1.81 30.27
CA ILE A 278 -6.81 2.97 29.69
C ILE A 278 -6.06 3.52 28.47
N LEU A 279 -4.71 3.51 28.49
CA LEU A 279 -3.90 4.09 27.41
C LEU A 279 -3.29 3.04 26.47
N GLY A 280 -2.97 1.85 26.97
CA GLY A 280 -2.32 0.80 26.19
C GLY A 280 -3.18 0.34 25.01
N GLY A 281 -4.43 -0.07 25.26
CA GLY A 281 -5.36 -0.46 24.20
C GLY A 281 -5.54 0.61 23.13
N PRO A 282 -5.84 1.87 23.50
CA PRO A 282 -5.94 2.97 22.54
C PRO A 282 -4.67 3.24 21.74
N VAL A 283 -3.48 3.13 22.34
CA VAL A 283 -2.22 3.25 21.61
C VAL A 283 -2.09 2.16 20.54
N VAL A 284 -2.44 0.91 20.85
CA VAL A 284 -2.42 -0.17 19.85
C VAL A 284 -3.46 0.03 18.77
N ASN A 285 -4.66 0.48 19.13
CA ASN A 285 -5.70 0.81 18.15
C ASN A 285 -5.23 1.89 17.18
N VAL A 286 -4.58 2.94 17.68
CA VAL A 286 -4.00 4.02 16.86
C VAL A 286 -2.95 3.46 15.90
N LEU A 287 -1.96 2.71 16.41
CA LEU A 287 -0.89 2.14 15.59
C LEU A 287 -1.42 1.16 14.54
N SER A 288 -2.32 0.26 14.96
CA SER A 288 -2.93 -0.74 14.10
C SER A 288 -3.77 -0.10 13.00
N ALA A 289 -4.52 0.96 13.32
CA ALA A 289 -5.32 1.67 12.33
C ALA A 289 -4.45 2.37 11.28
N VAL A 290 -3.33 2.99 11.68
CA VAL A 290 -2.38 3.62 10.75
C VAL A 290 -1.75 2.57 9.83
N ILE A 291 -1.29 1.44 10.38
CA ILE A 291 -0.69 0.36 9.60
C ILE A 291 -1.71 -0.26 8.64
N ALA A 292 -2.92 -0.56 9.11
CA ALA A 292 -3.96 -1.19 8.31
C ALA A 292 -4.39 -0.31 7.13
N THR A 293 -4.62 0.99 7.38
CA THR A 293 -5.07 1.92 6.33
C THR A 293 -3.99 2.20 5.29
N ALA A 294 -2.76 2.46 5.72
CA ALA A 294 -1.63 2.65 4.81
C ALA A 294 -1.31 1.35 4.03
N GLY A 295 -1.47 0.19 4.68
CA GLY A 295 -1.25 -1.11 4.07
C GLY A 295 -2.25 -1.44 2.97
N VAL A 296 -3.54 -1.23 3.23
CA VAL A 296 -4.62 -1.42 2.25
C VAL A 296 -4.47 -0.46 1.06
N ALA A 297 -4.13 0.81 1.30
CA ALA A 297 -3.88 1.77 0.22
C ALA A 297 -2.66 1.40 -0.63
N SER A 298 -1.56 0.96 0.01
CA SER A 298 -0.35 0.50 -0.68
C SER A 298 -0.58 -0.77 -1.49
N LEU A 299 -1.38 -1.70 -0.96
CA LEU A 299 -1.78 -2.92 -1.64
C LEU A 299 -2.60 -2.60 -2.89
N TYR A 300 -3.59 -1.71 -2.76
CA TYR A 300 -4.41 -1.27 -3.88
C TYR A 300 -3.55 -0.67 -4.99
N TYR A 301 -2.62 0.21 -4.61
CA TYR A 301 -1.72 0.85 -5.56
C TYR A 301 -0.86 -0.18 -6.30
N GLU A 302 -0.23 -1.13 -5.60
CA GLU A 302 0.57 -2.18 -6.25
C GLU A 302 -0.26 -3.07 -7.19
N LEU A 303 -1.45 -3.51 -6.77
CA LEU A 303 -2.32 -4.32 -7.62
C LEU A 303 -2.71 -3.56 -8.89
N ARG A 304 -2.96 -2.26 -8.78
CA ARG A 304 -3.31 -1.42 -9.92
C ARG A 304 -2.12 -1.17 -10.83
N THR A 305 -0.94 -0.88 -10.29
CA THR A 305 0.28 -0.70 -11.08
C THR A 305 0.64 -1.97 -11.85
N VAL A 306 0.55 -3.14 -11.19
CA VAL A 306 0.86 -4.43 -11.81
C VAL A 306 -0.15 -4.80 -12.91
N LYS A 307 -1.44 -4.52 -12.71
CA LYS A 307 -2.49 -4.94 -13.67
C LYS A 307 -2.76 -3.97 -14.79
N GLU A 308 -2.65 -2.68 -14.51
CA GLU A 308 -3.14 -1.64 -15.42
C GLU A 308 -1.99 -0.79 -15.95
N GLY A 309 -0.75 -1.04 -15.50
CA GLY A 309 0.40 -0.19 -15.82
C GLY A 309 0.25 1.25 -15.32
N ALA A 310 -0.77 1.53 -14.49
CA ALA A 310 -1.04 2.85 -13.97
C ALA A 310 0.05 3.23 -12.96
N GLY A 311 0.97 4.07 -13.41
CA GLY A 311 1.85 4.84 -12.54
C GLY A 311 1.06 5.90 -11.75
N PRO A 312 1.72 6.57 -10.79
CA PRO A 312 1.07 7.54 -9.90
C PRO A 312 0.35 8.68 -10.65
N GLU A 313 0.86 9.04 -11.84
CA GLU A 313 0.34 10.11 -12.70
C GLU A 313 -1.09 9.87 -13.23
N SER A 314 -1.48 8.62 -13.48
CA SER A 314 -2.85 8.27 -13.93
C SER A 314 -3.90 8.40 -12.82
N LEU A 315 -3.50 8.42 -11.56
CA LEU A 315 -4.41 8.56 -10.42
C LEU A 315 -4.75 10.02 -10.13
N ALA A 316 -3.84 10.95 -10.47
CA ALA A 316 -3.99 12.37 -10.19
C ALA A 316 -5.16 13.02 -10.95
N SER A 317 -5.42 12.60 -12.20
CA SER A 317 -6.50 13.15 -13.03
C SER A 317 -7.92 12.79 -12.56
N VAL A 318 -8.07 11.87 -11.60
CA VAL A 318 -9.39 11.49 -11.03
C VAL A 318 -9.79 12.41 -9.87
N PHE A 319 -8.84 13.20 -9.35
CA PHE A 319 -9.03 14.05 -8.17
C PHE A 319 -9.12 15.55 -8.46
N ASP A 320 -8.74 15.99 -9.66
CA ASP A 320 -9.09 17.32 -10.19
C ASP A 320 -10.57 17.34 -10.64
#